data_AF-A0A844Y730-F1
#
_entry.id   AF-A0A844Y730-F1
#
_cell.length_a   1.000
_cell.length_b   1.000
_cell.length_c   1.000
_cell.angle_alpha   90.00
_cell.angle_beta   90.00
_cell.angle_gamma   90.00
#
_symmetry.space_group_name_H-M   'P 1'
#
loop_
_entity.id
_entity.type
_entity.pdbx_description
1 polymer ?
#
loop_
_entity_poly.entity_id
_entity_poly.type
_entity_poly.pdbx_seq_one_letter_code
_entity_poly.pdbx_strand_id
1 'polypeptide(L)'
;MRKILFSLPFFVLAAPLAAQTDGQTNGAIVLPDFDAPTPPAEAALGGLAERLSDPATQDEIAATVSVLSEILLDLPLAPLIEPLAEATADVADLPRRPVDPDLTLRRMSPRAGEVAQRMARDLPRTMDRMADASDGIAALIPALRDAFLQIEERVEGSLPRE
;
A
#
# COMPACT_ATOMS: atom_id res chain seq x y z
N MET A 1 -39.19 42.51 29.76
CA MET A 1 -39.28 42.55 28.29
C MET A 1 -38.27 43.55 27.74
N ARG A 2 -37.14 43.09 27.19
CA ARG A 2 -36.29 43.92 26.33
C ARG A 2 -35.38 43.04 25.46
N LYS A 3 -35.34 43.42 24.19
CA LYS A 3 -34.74 42.78 23.01
C LYS A 3 -33.23 42.61 23.19
N ILE A 4 -32.70 41.42 22.88
CA ILE A 4 -31.26 41.24 22.64
C ILE A 4 -31.06 41.32 21.13
N LEU A 5 -30.54 42.46 20.73
CA LEU A 5 -30.04 42.79 19.39
C LEU A 5 -28.58 43.17 19.62
N PHE A 6 -27.61 42.32 19.28
CA PHE A 6 -26.17 42.64 19.23
C PHE A 6 -25.53 41.59 18.30
N SER A 7 -25.37 41.89 17.01
CA SER A 7 -24.20 42.59 16.43
C SER A 7 -22.95 41.71 16.47
N LEU A 8 -22.69 41.05 15.33
CA LEU A 8 -21.39 40.54 14.92
C LEU A 8 -20.35 41.69 14.92
N PRO A 9 -19.11 41.40 15.31
CA PRO A 9 -17.95 41.96 14.65
C PRO A 9 -17.30 40.89 13.78
N PHE A 10 -17.33 41.19 12.49
CA PHE A 10 -16.47 40.66 11.45
C PHE A 10 -15.01 40.81 11.90
N PHE A 11 -14.29 39.71 12.10
CA PHE A 11 -12.83 39.72 12.23
C PHE A 11 -12.23 39.05 11.00
N VAL A 12 -11.78 39.89 10.07
CA VAL A 12 -10.76 39.52 9.09
C VAL A 12 -9.45 39.45 9.85
N LEU A 13 -8.96 38.25 10.10
CA LEU A 13 -7.59 38.05 10.57
C LEU A 13 -6.77 37.51 9.39
N ALA A 14 -6.16 38.44 8.65
CA ALA A 14 -5.00 38.15 7.85
C ALA A 14 -3.81 37.99 8.80
N ALA A 15 -3.24 36.79 8.90
CA ALA A 15 -1.94 36.54 9.51
C ALA A 15 -1.31 35.27 8.92
N PRO A 16 0.03 35.22 8.82
CA PRO A 16 0.72 34.52 7.75
C PRO A 16 0.97 33.05 8.04
N LEU A 17 1.12 32.33 6.93
CA LEU A 17 1.83 31.08 6.76
C LEU A 17 3.14 31.08 7.58
N ALA A 18 3.11 30.47 8.75
CA ALA A 18 4.30 30.12 9.51
C ALA A 18 4.31 28.59 9.63
N ALA A 19 5.33 28.00 9.03
CA ALA A 19 5.68 26.60 9.09
C ALA A 19 5.51 26.02 10.50
N GLN A 20 4.56 25.10 10.66
CA GLN A 20 4.60 24.11 11.73
C GLN A 20 5.32 22.88 11.18
N THR A 21 6.65 22.96 11.18
CA THR A 21 7.49 21.77 11.34
C THR A 21 7.52 21.47 12.82
N ASP A 22 6.70 20.53 13.29
CA ASP A 22 6.99 19.83 14.53
C ASP A 22 6.49 18.39 14.42
N GLY A 23 7.44 17.48 14.61
CA GLY A 23 7.26 16.04 14.53
C GLY A 23 6.22 15.57 15.53
N GLN A 24 5.12 15.07 15.01
CA GLN A 24 4.24 14.15 15.72
C GLN A 24 3.56 13.24 14.70
N THR A 25 4.33 12.29 14.17
CA THR A 25 3.80 11.09 13.50
C THR A 25 3.11 10.21 14.55
N ASN A 26 1.94 10.67 14.98
CA ASN A 26 0.95 9.86 15.67
C ASN A 26 0.14 9.16 14.58
N GLY A 27 -0.03 7.83 14.67
CA GLY A 27 -0.55 6.94 13.64
C GLY A 27 -1.99 7.18 13.18
N ALA A 28 -2.29 8.37 12.68
CA ALA A 28 -3.48 8.67 11.92
C ALA A 28 -3.21 8.24 10.48
N ILE A 29 -4.02 7.29 9.99
CA ILE A 29 -4.18 7.07 8.55
C ILE A 29 -4.68 8.41 8.00
N VAL A 30 -3.78 9.17 7.36
CA VAL A 30 -4.15 10.38 6.62
C VAL A 30 -4.99 9.89 5.44
N LEU A 31 -6.31 10.10 5.49
CA LEU A 31 -7.15 9.87 4.33
C LEU A 31 -6.63 10.76 3.20
N PRO A 32 -6.39 10.21 2.00
CA PRO A 32 -5.92 11.00 0.88
C PRO A 32 -6.95 12.09 0.57
N ASP A 33 -6.48 13.31 0.36
CA ASP A 33 -7.30 14.40 -0.14
C ASP A 33 -7.63 14.12 -1.60
N PHE A 34 -8.85 13.63 -1.86
CA PHE A 34 -9.30 13.26 -3.20
C PHE A 34 -9.56 14.46 -4.11
N ASP A 35 -9.63 15.68 -3.56
CA ASP A 35 -9.76 16.93 -4.34
C ASP A 35 -8.39 17.56 -4.65
N ALA A 36 -7.29 16.99 -4.17
CA ALA A 36 -5.96 17.46 -4.50
C ALA A 36 -5.68 17.24 -6.01
N PRO A 37 -5.03 18.21 -6.69
CA PRO A 37 -4.64 18.03 -8.08
C PRO A 37 -3.76 16.79 -8.21
N THR A 38 -4.18 15.87 -9.09
CA THR A 38 -3.44 14.62 -9.33
C THR A 38 -2.03 14.97 -9.78
N PRO A 39 -0.99 14.51 -9.06
CA PRO A 39 0.37 14.79 -9.47
C PRO A 39 0.64 14.19 -10.85
N PRO A 40 1.52 14.80 -11.65
CA PRO A 40 1.99 14.19 -12.88
C PRO A 40 2.54 12.79 -12.58
N ALA A 41 2.29 11.85 -13.48
CA ALA A 41 2.61 10.43 -13.27
C ALA A 41 4.11 10.21 -12.99
N GLU A 42 4.97 11.05 -13.55
CA GLU A 42 6.41 11.10 -13.29
C GLU A 42 6.71 11.40 -11.82
N ALA A 43 6.03 12.39 -11.24
CA ALA A 43 6.22 12.76 -9.83
C ALA A 43 5.65 11.71 -8.88
N ALA A 44 4.54 11.07 -9.26
CA ALA A 44 3.96 9.98 -8.47
C ALA A 44 4.88 8.74 -8.44
N LEU A 45 5.43 8.36 -9.60
CA LEU A 45 6.36 7.22 -9.71
C LEU A 45 7.71 7.51 -9.06
N GLY A 46 8.24 8.73 -9.22
CA GLY A 46 9.48 9.14 -8.54
C GLY A 46 9.31 9.15 -7.02
N GLY A 47 8.20 9.68 -6.50
CA GLY A 47 7.91 9.64 -5.06
C GLY A 47 7.73 8.21 -4.53
N LEU A 48 7.18 7.30 -5.33
CA LEU A 48 7.10 5.89 -4.99
C LEU A 48 8.49 5.23 -4.98
N ALA A 49 9.32 5.48 -5.99
CA ALA A 49 10.68 4.95 -6.08
C ALA A 49 11.54 5.42 -4.89
N GLU A 50 11.45 6.70 -4.53
CA GLU A 50 12.16 7.27 -3.38
C GLU A 50 11.72 6.61 -2.07
N ARG A 51 10.41 6.39 -1.88
CA ARG A 51 9.91 5.67 -0.70
C ARG A 51 10.30 4.20 -0.67
N LEU A 52 10.35 3.55 -1.83
CA LEU A 52 10.76 2.14 -1.94
C LEU A 52 12.25 1.94 -1.74
N SER A 53 13.08 2.94 -2.04
CA SER A 53 14.54 2.92 -1.86
C SER A 53 14.99 3.49 -0.49
N ASP A 54 14.08 4.07 0.28
CA ASP A 54 14.37 4.61 1.62
C ASP A 54 14.74 3.48 2.61
N PRO A 55 15.99 3.43 3.12
CA PRO A 55 16.43 2.35 4.00
C PRO A 55 15.65 2.29 5.32
N ALA A 56 15.23 3.44 5.86
CA ALA A 56 14.46 3.47 7.11
C ALA A 56 13.07 2.82 6.92
N THR A 57 12.38 3.14 5.83
CA THR A 57 11.12 2.52 5.44
C THR A 57 11.29 1.02 5.16
N GLN A 58 12.34 0.63 4.45
CA GLN A 58 12.61 -0.78 4.15
C GLN A 58 12.84 -1.60 5.43
N ASP A 59 13.63 -1.08 6.37
CA ASP A 59 13.92 -1.72 7.66
C ASP A 59 12.66 -1.88 8.50
N GLU A 60 11.80 -0.85 8.54
CA GLU A 60 10.52 -0.89 9.26
C GLU A 60 9.58 -1.96 8.69
N ILE A 61 9.45 -2.02 7.35
CA ILE A 61 8.60 -3.02 6.70
C ILE A 61 9.19 -4.41 6.88
N ALA A 62 10.52 -4.58 6.77
CA ALA A 62 11.17 -5.87 6.99
C ALA A 62 10.96 -6.38 8.43
N ALA A 63 11.07 -5.50 9.43
CA ALA A 63 10.77 -5.83 10.81
C ALA A 63 9.29 -6.24 10.99
N THR A 64 8.38 -5.47 10.39
CA THR A 64 6.94 -5.77 10.43
C THR A 64 6.62 -7.12 9.79
N VAL A 65 7.16 -7.39 8.59
CA VAL A 65 6.99 -8.67 7.88
C VAL A 65 7.55 -9.82 8.69
N SER A 66 8.70 -9.64 9.35
CA SER A 66 9.28 -10.66 10.22
C SER A 66 8.34 -11.00 11.37
N VAL A 67 7.80 -9.99 12.06
CA VAL A 67 6.87 -10.19 13.19
C VAL A 67 5.58 -10.85 12.73
N LEU A 68 4.98 -10.36 11.65
CA LEU A 68 3.74 -10.92 11.10
C LEU A 68 3.93 -12.37 10.65
N SER A 69 5.08 -12.69 10.07
CA SER A 69 5.37 -14.05 9.63
C SER A 69 5.49 -15.02 10.81
N GLU A 70 6.13 -14.64 11.91
CA GLU A 70 6.19 -15.48 13.12
C GLU A 70 4.79 -15.70 13.72
N ILE A 71 3.95 -14.66 13.77
CA ILE A 71 2.55 -14.79 14.23
C ILE A 71 1.77 -15.76 13.34
N LEU A 72 1.91 -15.65 12.01
CA LEU A 72 1.21 -16.54 11.08
C LEU A 72 1.68 -17.99 11.21
N LEU A 73 2.98 -18.21 11.45
CA LEU A 73 3.52 -19.56 11.63
C LEU A 73 2.94 -20.27 12.86
N ASP A 74 2.60 -19.52 13.89
CA ASP A 74 2.05 -20.03 15.14
C ASP A 74 0.51 -19.97 15.21
N LEU A 75 -0.14 -19.54 14.12
CA LEU A 75 -1.59 -19.54 14.00
C LEU A 75 -2.13 -20.99 14.02
N PRO A 76 -3.13 -21.30 14.88
CA PRO A 76 -3.77 -22.62 14.87
C PRO A 76 -4.54 -22.85 13.56
N LEU A 77 -4.23 -23.96 12.90
CA LEU A 77 -4.82 -24.39 11.65
C LEU A 77 -6.05 -25.28 11.82
N ALA A 78 -6.20 -25.91 12.98
CA ALA A 78 -7.35 -26.76 13.29
C ALA A 78 -8.71 -26.12 12.94
N PRO A 79 -9.02 -24.88 13.35
CA PRO A 79 -10.32 -24.25 13.02
C PRO A 79 -10.53 -23.98 11.52
N LEU A 80 -9.46 -24.01 10.71
CA LEU A 80 -9.53 -23.83 9.24
C LEU A 80 -9.66 -25.17 8.52
N ILE A 81 -9.01 -26.22 9.04
CA ILE A 81 -8.91 -27.54 8.39
C ILE A 81 -10.08 -28.44 8.79
N GLU A 82 -10.54 -28.38 10.03
CA GLU A 82 -11.58 -29.27 10.57
C GLU A 82 -12.92 -29.18 9.79
N PRO A 83 -13.43 -27.99 9.42
CA PRO A 83 -14.63 -27.88 8.59
C PRO A 83 -14.43 -28.47 7.18
N LEU A 84 -13.23 -28.33 6.62
CA LEU A 84 -12.90 -28.87 5.30
C LEU A 84 -12.78 -30.40 5.35
N ALA A 85 -12.19 -30.94 6.40
CA ALA A 85 -12.09 -32.37 6.64
C ALA A 85 -13.48 -33.01 6.86
N GLU A 86 -14.37 -32.33 7.58
CA GLU A 86 -15.76 -32.77 7.75
C GLU A 86 -16.51 -32.78 6.42
N ALA A 87 -16.48 -31.68 5.67
CA ALA A 87 -17.17 -31.58 4.38
C ALA A 87 -16.66 -32.61 3.35
N THR A 88 -15.36 -32.91 3.34
CA THR A 88 -14.76 -33.86 2.39
C THR A 88 -14.99 -35.31 2.79
N ALA A 89 -14.97 -35.63 4.08
CA ALA A 89 -15.29 -36.97 4.58
C ALA A 89 -16.74 -37.36 4.26
N ASP A 90 -17.67 -36.42 4.42
CA ASP A 90 -19.09 -36.64 4.14
C ASP A 90 -19.38 -36.85 2.63
N VAL A 91 -18.57 -36.23 1.75
CA VAL A 91 -18.72 -36.38 0.29
C VAL A 91 -18.01 -37.62 -0.25
N ALA A 92 -16.90 -38.03 0.37
CA ALA A 92 -16.05 -39.12 -0.13
C ALA A 92 -16.23 -40.46 0.60
N ASP A 93 -17.13 -40.54 1.58
CA ASP A 93 -17.33 -41.70 2.48
C ASP A 93 -16.01 -42.18 3.11
N LEU A 94 -15.12 -41.23 3.38
CA LEU A 94 -13.80 -41.49 3.95
C LEU A 94 -13.88 -41.42 5.49
N PRO A 95 -13.13 -42.29 6.20
CA PRO A 95 -13.08 -42.23 7.66
C PRO A 95 -12.53 -40.88 8.13
N ARG A 96 -13.31 -40.17 8.95
CA ARG A 96 -12.91 -38.91 9.58
C ARG A 96 -11.63 -39.12 10.37
N ARG A 97 -10.55 -38.44 9.98
CA ARG A 97 -9.29 -38.45 10.73
C ARG A 97 -9.29 -37.25 11.67
N PRO A 98 -9.06 -37.44 12.99
CA PRO A 98 -9.01 -36.33 13.92
C PRO A 98 -7.91 -35.35 13.54
N VAL A 99 -8.25 -34.06 13.50
CA VAL A 99 -7.29 -32.97 13.30
C VAL A 99 -6.70 -32.62 14.66
N ASP A 100 -5.38 -32.48 14.75
CA ASP A 100 -4.71 -32.04 15.97
C ASP A 100 -5.13 -30.58 16.29
N PRO A 101 -5.75 -30.30 17.46
CA PRO A 101 -6.21 -28.95 17.81
C PRO A 101 -5.06 -27.94 17.93
N ASP A 102 -3.84 -28.42 18.21
CA ASP A 102 -2.63 -27.59 18.35
C ASP A 102 -1.82 -27.55 17.05
N LEU A 103 -2.38 -27.99 15.92
CA LEU A 103 -1.72 -27.93 14.63
C LEU A 103 -1.49 -26.47 14.22
N THR A 104 -0.24 -26.09 13.98
CA THR A 104 0.13 -24.76 13.44
C THR A 104 0.83 -24.89 12.09
N LEU A 105 0.97 -23.79 11.35
CA LEU A 105 1.74 -23.76 10.10
C LEU A 105 3.18 -24.21 10.31
N ARG A 106 3.79 -23.82 11.44
CA ARG A 106 5.14 -24.23 11.82
C ARG A 106 5.25 -25.74 12.00
N ARG A 107 4.26 -26.38 12.63
CA ARG A 107 4.24 -27.84 12.84
C ARG A 107 3.96 -28.60 11.56
N MET A 108 3.05 -28.09 10.72
CA MET A 108 2.68 -28.72 9.46
C MET A 108 3.77 -28.57 8.38
N SER A 109 4.43 -27.42 8.34
CA SER A 109 5.51 -27.12 7.41
C SER A 109 6.68 -26.46 8.14
N PRO A 110 7.61 -27.26 8.69
CA PRO A 110 8.77 -26.73 9.42
C PRO A 110 9.63 -25.76 8.58
N ARG A 111 9.68 -25.97 7.27
CA ARG A 111 10.40 -25.10 6.32
C ARG A 111 9.76 -23.72 6.14
N ALA A 112 8.51 -23.52 6.54
CA ALA A 112 7.84 -22.23 6.40
C ALA A 112 8.54 -21.12 7.21
N GLY A 113 9.18 -21.46 8.33
CA GLY A 113 10.00 -20.51 9.10
C GLY A 113 11.25 -20.02 8.34
N GLU A 114 11.91 -20.91 7.60
CA GLU A 114 13.07 -20.55 6.78
C GLU A 114 12.66 -19.62 5.63
N VAL A 115 11.48 -19.88 5.04
CA VAL A 115 10.93 -19.03 3.97
C VAL A 115 10.58 -17.65 4.49
N ALA A 116 9.91 -17.56 5.64
CA ALA A 116 9.58 -16.28 6.29
C ALA A 116 10.82 -15.43 6.59
N GLN A 117 11.85 -16.02 7.21
CA GLN A 117 13.11 -15.33 7.48
C GLN A 117 13.82 -14.89 6.21
N ARG A 118 13.77 -15.73 5.16
CA ARG A 118 14.36 -15.37 3.88
C ARG A 118 13.61 -14.21 3.23
N MET A 119 12.29 -14.20 3.29
CA MET A 119 11.49 -13.08 2.77
C MET A 119 11.83 -11.77 3.46
N ALA A 120 11.90 -11.74 4.79
CA ALA A 120 12.28 -10.54 5.53
C ALA A 120 13.69 -10.05 5.14
N ARG A 121 14.64 -10.97 4.93
CA ARG A 121 16.01 -10.64 4.54
C ARG A 121 16.14 -10.15 3.09
N ASP A 122 15.37 -10.73 2.18
CA ASP A 122 15.40 -10.40 0.76
C ASP A 122 14.47 -9.22 0.40
N LEU A 123 13.65 -8.74 1.35
CA LEU A 123 12.69 -7.67 1.14
C LEU A 123 13.34 -6.34 0.72
N PRO A 124 14.39 -5.82 1.41
CA PRO A 124 15.02 -4.55 1.01
C PRO A 124 15.50 -4.60 -0.45
N ARG A 125 16.20 -5.67 -0.83
CA ARG A 125 16.66 -5.88 -2.22
C ARG A 125 15.51 -6.00 -3.22
N THR A 126 14.35 -6.49 -2.79
CA THR A 126 13.17 -6.56 -3.66
C THR A 126 12.58 -5.17 -3.84
N MET A 127 12.54 -4.36 -2.78
CA MET A 127 12.08 -2.98 -2.83
C MET A 127 12.99 -2.10 -3.69
N ASP A 128 14.32 -2.26 -3.60
CA ASP A 128 15.27 -1.57 -4.48
C ASP A 128 14.97 -1.83 -5.96
N ARG A 129 14.75 -3.10 -6.33
CA ARG A 129 14.40 -3.45 -7.72
C ARG A 129 13.08 -2.86 -8.17
N MET A 130 12.12 -2.71 -7.27
CA MET A 130 10.85 -2.06 -7.58
C MET A 130 11.04 -0.56 -7.74
N ALA A 131 11.89 0.08 -6.94
CA ALA A 131 12.28 1.47 -7.11
C ALA A 131 12.93 1.72 -8.47
N ASP A 132 13.93 0.90 -8.84
CA ASP A 132 14.60 0.97 -10.15
C ASP A 132 13.60 0.82 -11.31
N ALA A 133 12.64 -0.09 -11.18
CA ALA A 133 11.60 -0.29 -12.19
C ALA A 133 10.66 0.93 -12.28
N SER A 134 10.27 1.50 -11.14
CA SER A 134 9.45 2.71 -11.08
C SER A 134 10.15 3.91 -11.72
N ASP A 135 11.44 4.11 -11.46
CA ASP A 135 12.25 5.14 -12.10
C ASP A 135 12.38 4.91 -13.61
N GLY A 136 12.61 3.65 -14.03
CA GLY A 136 12.65 3.27 -15.43
C GLY A 136 11.36 3.58 -16.17
N ILE A 137 10.20 3.33 -15.55
CA ILE A 137 8.89 3.69 -16.11
C ILE A 137 8.73 5.21 -16.16
N ALA A 138 9.09 5.92 -15.09
CA ALA A 138 9.00 7.37 -15.03
C ALA A 138 9.80 8.05 -16.17
N ALA A 139 10.98 7.50 -16.48
CA ALA A 139 11.84 7.99 -17.57
C ALA A 139 11.22 7.82 -18.97
N LEU A 140 10.27 6.89 -19.15
CA LEU A 140 9.60 6.67 -20.44
C LEU A 140 8.42 7.61 -20.67
N ILE A 141 7.84 8.20 -19.62
CA ILE A 141 6.61 9.00 -19.72
C ILE A 141 6.76 10.21 -20.66
N PRO A 142 7.85 10.98 -20.65
CA PRO A 142 8.00 12.11 -21.58
C PRO A 142 7.91 11.67 -23.04
N ALA A 143 8.56 10.56 -23.40
CA ALA A 143 8.53 10.02 -24.76
C ALA A 143 7.12 9.54 -25.16
N LEU A 144 6.37 8.96 -24.21
CA LEU A 144 4.97 8.58 -24.43
C LEU A 144 4.09 9.81 -24.65
N ARG A 145 4.28 10.87 -23.84
CA ARG A 145 3.55 12.14 -23.97
C ARG A 145 3.80 12.78 -25.34
N ASP A 146 5.06 12.84 -25.77
CA ASP A 146 5.44 13.39 -27.07
C ASP A 146 4.82 12.60 -28.23
N ALA A 147 4.79 11.27 -28.12
CA ALA A 147 4.17 10.41 -29.11
C ALA A 147 2.64 10.65 -29.22
N PHE A 148 1.96 10.84 -28.09
CA PHE A 148 0.53 11.19 -28.08
C PHE A 148 0.26 12.55 -28.73
N LEU A 149 1.05 13.57 -28.39
CA LEU A 149 0.91 14.92 -28.97
C LEU A 149 1.07 14.90 -30.51
N GLN A 150 2.01 14.11 -31.03
CA GLN A 150 2.18 13.94 -32.48
C GLN A 150 0.97 13.28 -33.17
N ILE A 151 0.31 12.35 -32.48
CA ILE A 151 -0.89 11.70 -33.01
C ILE A 151 -2.05 12.70 -33.04
N GLU A 152 -2.23 13.46 -31.97
CA GLU A 152 -3.28 14.48 -31.85
C GLU A 152 -3.15 15.55 -32.94
N GLU A 153 -1.95 16.09 -33.15
CA GLU A 153 -1.69 17.10 -34.18
C GLU A 153 -2.02 16.59 -35.59
N ARG A 154 -1.70 15.32 -35.89
CA ARG A 154 -2.04 14.68 -37.17
C ARG A 154 -3.53 14.48 -37.35
N VAL A 155 -4.26 14.13 -36.27
CA VAL A 155 -5.70 13.93 -36.32
C VAL A 155 -6.42 15.26 -36.50
N GLU A 156 -6.06 16.31 -35.75
CA GLU A 156 -6.65 17.64 -35.90
C GLU A 156 -6.36 18.27 -37.28
N GLY A 157 -5.14 18.06 -37.81
CA GLY A 157 -4.78 18.51 -39.16
C GLY A 157 -5.55 17.80 -40.29
N SER A 158 -6.18 16.66 -40.02
CA SER A 158 -6.93 15.87 -41.00
C SER A 158 -8.43 16.16 -41.03
N LEU A 159 -8.95 16.96 -40.09
CA LEU A 159 -10.37 17.36 -40.07
C LEU A 159 -10.62 18.54 -41.01
N PRO A 160 -11.58 18.45 -41.96
CA PRO A 160 -11.91 19.55 -42.85
C PRO A 160 -12.47 20.73 -42.04
N ARG A 161 -11.88 21.91 -42.21
CA ARG A 161 -12.45 23.17 -41.71
C ARG A 161 -13.63 23.55 -42.59
N GLU A 162 -14.85 23.27 -42.12
CA GLU A 162 -16.10 23.78 -42.71
C GLU A 162 -16.30 25.27 -42.41
#